data_AF-A0A556C5C8-F1
#
_entry.id   AF-A0A556C5C8-F1
#
_cell.length_a   1.000
_cell.length_b   1.000
_cell.length_c   1.000
_cell.angle_alpha   90.00
_cell.angle_beta   90.00
_cell.angle_gamma   90.00
#
_symmetry.space_group_name_H-M   'P 1'
#
loop_
_entity.id
_entity.type
_entity.pdbx_description
1 polymer ?
#
loop_
_entity_poly.entity_id
_entity_poly.type
_entity_poly.pdbx_seq_one_letter_code
_entity_poly.pdbx_strand_id
1 'polypeptide(L)' 'MNVVAFDCGGCIPISEGQTVQSVITDHLTWCNQCPDECTEHEKHLDELHQRTLESRVNGALTEARVHP' A
#
# COMPACT_ATOMS: atom_id res chain seq x y z
N MET A 1 -1.92 27.10 -9.71
CA MET A 1 -3.00 26.12 -9.44
C MET A 1 -2.39 24.75 -9.68
N ASN A 2 -2.20 23.94 -8.65
CA ASN A 2 -1.59 22.62 -8.78
C ASN A 2 -2.70 21.59 -8.97
N VAL A 3 -2.51 20.65 -9.88
CA VAL A 3 -3.49 19.59 -10.19
C VAL A 3 -2.80 18.24 -10.14
N VAL A 4 -3.51 17.22 -9.67
CA VAL A 4 -3.11 15.81 -9.77
C VAL A 4 -3.90 15.20 -10.91
N ALA A 5 -3.19 14.71 -11.93
CA ALA A 5 -3.77 13.98 -13.05
C ALA A 5 -3.63 12.48 -12.80
N PHE A 6 -4.70 11.75 -13.07
CA PHE A 6 -4.79 10.31 -12.87
C PHE A 6 -4.86 9.58 -14.21
N ASP A 7 -4.36 8.34 -14.23
CA ASP A 7 -4.27 7.54 -15.46
C ASP A 7 -5.66 7.17 -16.02
N CYS A 8 -6.67 7.10 -15.15
CA CYS A 8 -8.08 6.96 -15.54
C CYS A 8 -8.68 8.24 -16.19
N GLY A 9 -7.88 9.27 -16.46
CA GLY A 9 -8.28 10.53 -17.10
C GLY A 9 -8.88 11.56 -16.14
N GLY A 10 -9.00 11.24 -14.86
CA GLY A 10 -9.44 12.16 -13.82
C GLY A 10 -8.39 13.23 -13.52
N CYS A 11 -8.82 14.44 -13.19
CA CYS A 11 -7.95 15.53 -12.77
C CYS A 11 -8.56 16.21 -11.53
N ILE A 12 -7.82 16.27 -10.42
CA ILE A 12 -8.28 16.91 -9.19
C ILE A 12 -7.36 18.08 -8.84
N PRO A 13 -7.90 19.31 -8.68
CA PRO A 13 -7.11 20.44 -8.22
C PRO A 13 -6.77 20.30 -6.73
N ILE A 14 -5.52 20.65 -6.39
CA ILE A 14 -5.05 20.70 -5.01
C ILE A 14 -5.47 22.04 -4.40
N SER A 15 -6.36 21.99 -3.40
CA SER A 15 -6.77 23.16 -2.65
C SER A 15 -5.71 23.58 -1.62
N GLU A 16 -5.76 24.84 -1.16
CA GLU A 16 -4.90 25.32 -0.08
C GLU A 16 -5.11 24.47 1.19
N GLY A 17 -4.05 23.84 1.69
CA GLY A 17 -4.09 22.93 2.85
C GLY A 17 -4.28 21.45 2.50
N GLN A 18 -4.53 21.08 1.25
CA GLN A 18 -4.53 19.68 0.81
C GLN A 18 -3.13 19.25 0.35
N THR A 19 -2.75 18.03 0.70
CA THR A 19 -1.54 17.38 0.20
C THR A 19 -1.86 16.56 -1.05
N VAL A 20 -0.85 16.35 -1.90
CA VAL A 20 -0.96 15.45 -3.06
C VAL A 20 -1.47 14.07 -2.64
N GLN A 21 -0.98 13.55 -1.50
CA GLN A 21 -1.39 12.26 -0.97
C GLN A 21 -2.87 12.23 -0.56
N SER A 22 -3.39 13.29 0.06
CA SER A 22 -4.81 13.39 0.40
C SER A 22 -5.70 13.39 -0.85
N VAL A 23 -5.25 14.05 -1.93
CA VAL A 23 -5.98 14.09 -3.20
C VAL A 23 -5.96 12.73 -3.91
N ILE A 24 -4.85 11.99 -3.82
CA ILE A 24 -4.75 10.62 -4.33
C ILE A 24 -5.68 9.68 -3.55
N THR A 25 -5.65 9.74 -2.21
CA THR A 25 -6.52 8.90 -1.36
C THR A 25 -8.00 9.16 -1.62
N ASP A 26 -8.40 10.43 -1.74
CA ASP A 26 -9.77 10.81 -2.10
C ASP A 26 -10.15 10.21 -3.45
N HIS A 27 -9.31 10.39 -4.48
CA HIS A 27 -9.55 9.82 -5.80
C HIS A 27 -9.74 8.31 -5.78
N LEU A 28 -8.88 7.58 -5.07
CA LEU A 28 -8.96 6.12 -4.95
C LEU A 28 -10.23 5.67 -4.21
N THR A 29 -10.83 6.52 -3.36
CA THR A 29 -12.06 6.14 -2.63
C THR A 29 -13.32 6.17 -3.49
N TRP A 30 -13.36 7.00 -4.53
CA TRP A 30 -14.55 7.15 -5.40
C TRP A 30 -14.32 6.73 -6.84
N CYS A 31 -13.07 6.62 -7.31
CA CYS A 31 -12.76 6.25 -8.68
C CYS A 31 -12.64 4.74 -8.85
N ASN A 32 -13.72 4.13 -9.34
CA ASN A 32 -13.77 2.69 -9.64
C ASN A 32 -13.06 2.28 -10.95
N GLN A 33 -12.39 3.23 -11.62
CA GLN A 33 -11.67 3.00 -12.89
C GLN A 33 -10.15 3.07 -12.75
N CYS A 34 -9.66 3.70 -11.69
CA CYS A 34 -8.24 3.66 -11.40
C CYS A 34 -7.94 2.30 -10.73
N PRO A 35 -6.88 1.58 -11.15
CA PRO A 35 -6.54 0.29 -10.56
C PRO A 35 -6.38 0.50 -9.07
N ASP A 36 -7.06 -0.33 -8.30
CA ASP A 36 -7.15 -0.25 -6.85
C ASP A 36 -5.73 -0.41 -6.26
N GLU A 37 -4.99 0.70 -6.17
CA GLU A 37 -3.67 0.73 -5.53
C GLU A 37 -3.80 0.35 -4.06
N CYS A 38 -5.01 0.43 -3.47
CA CYS A 38 -5.32 -0.15 -2.15
C CYS A 38 -5.14 -1.68 -2.14
N THR A 39 -5.59 -2.40 -3.17
CA THR A 39 -5.42 -3.86 -3.30
C THR A 39 -3.95 -4.22 -3.50
N GLU A 40 -3.18 -3.43 -4.24
CA GLU A 40 -1.74 -3.63 -4.40
C GLU A 40 -0.98 -3.29 -3.10
N HIS A 41 -1.37 -2.24 -2.37
CA HIS A 41 -0.79 -1.89 -1.06
C HIS A 41 -1.10 -2.95 0.00
N GLU A 42 -2.33 -3.45 0.04
CA GLU A 42 -2.75 -4.53 0.95
C GLU A 42 -2.02 -5.83 0.62
N LYS A 43 -1.86 -6.17 -0.67
CA LYS A 43 -1.03 -7.32 -1.08
C LYS A 43 0.41 -7.17 -0.62
N HIS A 44 1.02 -5.99 -0.82
CA HIS A 44 2.41 -5.78 -0.44
C HIS A 44 2.61 -5.85 1.08
N LEU A 45 1.62 -5.41 1.87
CA LEU A 45 1.60 -5.55 3.33
C LEU A 45 1.39 -7.00 3.78
N ASP A 46 0.56 -7.79 3.07
CA ASP A 46 0.38 -9.22 3.32
C ASP A 46 1.68 -9.99 3.01
N GLU A 47 2.32 -9.74 1.87
CA GLU A 47 3.61 -10.33 1.49
C GLU A 47 4.73 -10.01 2.48
N LEU A 48 4.76 -8.78 3.01
CA LEU A 48 5.73 -8.37 4.02
C LEU A 48 5.51 -9.11 5.36
N HIS A 49 4.24 -9.26 5.77
CA HIS A 49 3.88 -10.01 6.97
C HIS A 49 4.19 -11.51 6.82
N GLN A 50 3.88 -12.09 5.66
CA GLN A 50 4.20 -13.49 5.35
C GLN A 50 5.72 -13.74 5.43
N ARG A 51 6.55 -12.90 4.79
CA ARG A 51 8.01 -13.02 4.89
C ARG A 51 8.53 -12.89 6.31
N THR A 52 7.96 -11.98 7.10
CA THR A 52 8.35 -11.77 8.50
C THR A 52 8.00 -12.99 9.35
N LEU A 53 6.82 -13.57 9.15
CA LEU A 53 6.38 -14.77 9.84
C LEU A 53 7.25 -15.98 9.45
N GLU A 54 7.56 -16.15 8.17
CA GLU A 54 8.47 -17.21 7.70
C GLU A 54 9.86 -17.09 8.33
N SER A 55 10.45 -15.89 8.38
CA SER A 55 11.74 -15.68 9.04
C SER A 55 11.70 -16.01 10.54
N ARG A 56 10.60 -15.68 11.24
CA ARG A 56 10.44 -16.00 12.66
C ARG A 56 10.27 -17.50 12.89
N VAL A 57 9.49 -18.18 12.06
CA VAL A 57 9.32 -19.64 12.12
C VAL A 57 10.63 -20.35 11.81
N ASN A 58 11.38 -19.88 10.81
CA ASN A 58 12.68 -20.47 10.45
C ASN A 58 13.74 -20.23 11.53
N GLY A 59 13.74 -19.06 12.17
CA GLY A 59 14.58 -18.76 13.33
C GLY A 59 14.26 -19.69 14.50
N ALA A 60 12.99 -19.78 14.89
CA ALA A 60 12.54 -20.66 15.98
C ALA A 60 12.82 -22.15 15.70
N LEU A 61 12.67 -22.60 14.45
CA LEU A 61 13.00 -23.97 14.03
C LEU A 61 14.51 -24.24 14.09
N THR A 62 15.32 -23.24 13.75
CA THR A 62 16.79 -23.34 13.84
C THR A 62 17.22 -23.39 15.30
N GLU A 63 16.66 -22.54 16.17
CA GLU A 63 16.96 -22.54 17.60
C GLU A 63 16.52 -23.86 18.28
N ALA A 64 15.34 -24.38 17.95
CA ALA A 64 14.85 -25.68 18.43
C ALA A 64 15.67 -26.87 17.93
N ARG A 65 16.37 -26.73 16.79
CA ARG A 65 17.28 -27.76 16.26
C ARG A 65 18.66 -27.71 16.89
N VAL A 66 19.09 -26.53 17.34
CA VAL A 66 20.43 -26.29 17.92
C VAL A 66 20.43 -26.53 19.44
N HIS A 67 19.28 -26.45 20.10
CA HIS A 67 19.08 -26.80 21.51
C HIS A 67 18.01 -27.90 21.67
N PRO A 68 18.37 -29.20 21.57
CA PRO A 68 17.49 -30.32 21.92
C PRO A 68 17.25 -30.44 23.44
#